data_AF-A0AAU5WNT5-F1
#
_entry.id   AF-A0AAU5WNT5-F1
#
_cell.length_a   1.000
_cell.length_b   1.000
_cell.length_c   1.000
_cell.angle_alpha   90.00
_cell.angle_beta   90.00
_cell.angle_gamma   90.00
#
_symmetry.space_group_name_H-M   'P 1'
#
loop_
_entity.id
_entity.type
_entity.pdbx_description
1 polymer ?
#
loop_
_entity_poly.entity_id
_entity_poly.type
_entity_poly.pdbx_seq_one_letter_code
_entity_poly.pdbx_strand_id
1 'polypeptide(L)'
;MVAIVPPSRPGAIRFIRPACDVRGVRARGAAGAPGAVRPAGRLRPAGRVRLTERALTGVRGRWAGWGLVAAGAALVPWIWTLANRLPSTTQVSHWGTAWVGLDLMLAAGLMSTGALVTRRDARHGLTAAATAALLLMDAWFDVMTAASGAERVVAVSLAVGAELPLAAFCAVLAVRAVSGGASAATR
;
A
#
# COMPACT_ATOMS: atom_id res chain seq x y z
N MET A 1 -5.80 -15.77 11.45
CA MET A 1 -6.49 -15.40 12.74
C MET A 1 -6.87 -16.61 13.63
N VAL A 2 -5.86 -17.35 14.10
CA VAL A 2 -5.97 -18.18 15.31
C VAL A 2 -5.23 -17.45 16.41
N ALA A 3 -5.97 -16.75 17.26
CA ALA A 3 -5.47 -16.17 18.50
C ALA A 3 -5.91 -17.07 19.65
N ILE A 4 -4.99 -17.79 20.31
CA ILE A 4 -5.22 -18.46 21.60
C ILE A 4 -3.85 -18.45 22.32
N VAL A 5 -3.61 -17.87 23.52
CA VAL A 5 -4.21 -18.11 24.86
C VAL A 5 -3.93 -16.91 25.83
N PRO A 6 -4.74 -16.68 26.92
CA PRO A 6 -5.17 -15.39 27.50
C PRO A 6 -4.69 -15.15 28.98
N PRO A 7 -5.45 -14.47 29.89
CA PRO A 7 -5.96 -13.09 29.95
C PRO A 7 -5.29 -12.24 31.08
N SER A 8 -5.29 -10.90 31.00
CA SER A 8 -5.11 -10.03 32.19
C SER A 8 -5.66 -8.60 32.02
N ARG A 9 -6.93 -8.47 32.43
CA ARG A 9 -7.66 -7.31 32.97
C ARG A 9 -8.19 -6.19 32.04
N PRO A 10 -9.39 -5.65 32.34
CA PRO A 10 -10.11 -4.71 31.50
C PRO A 10 -9.81 -3.26 31.89
N GLY A 11 -9.32 -2.49 30.93
CA GLY A 11 -9.28 -1.02 30.98
C GLY A 11 -10.11 -0.48 29.83
N ALA A 12 -11.28 0.05 30.12
CA ALA A 12 -12.22 0.61 29.16
C ALA A 12 -11.59 1.74 28.33
N ILE A 13 -11.62 1.64 27.00
CA ILE A 13 -11.26 2.74 26.10
C ILE A 13 -12.55 3.33 25.54
N ARG A 14 -12.83 4.56 25.95
CA ARG A 14 -13.97 5.39 25.52
C ARG A 14 -13.66 5.98 24.14
N PHE A 15 -14.36 5.53 23.10
CA PHE A 15 -14.30 6.15 21.77
C PHE A 15 -15.12 7.45 21.73
N ILE A 16 -14.46 8.56 21.40
CA ILE A 16 -15.10 9.84 21.07
C ILE A 16 -15.47 9.80 19.58
N ARG A 17 -16.77 9.90 19.28
CA ARG A 17 -17.30 10.05 17.91
C ARG A 17 -17.00 11.46 17.37
N PRO A 18 -16.45 11.61 16.16
CA PRO A 18 -16.56 12.87 15.43
C PRO A 18 -17.95 12.96 14.79
N ALA A 19 -18.65 14.07 15.05
CA ALA A 19 -19.93 14.38 14.43
C ALA A 19 -19.73 14.65 12.93
N CYS A 20 -20.57 14.04 12.10
CA CYS A 20 -20.79 14.45 10.73
C CYS A 20 -21.44 15.84 10.71
N ASP A 21 -20.86 16.79 9.98
CA ASP A 21 -21.63 17.89 9.39
C ASP A 21 -21.47 17.83 7.87
N VAL A 22 -22.58 17.53 7.20
CA VAL A 22 -22.72 17.55 5.75
C VAL A 22 -23.82 18.58 5.44
N ARG A 23 -23.38 19.80 5.12
CA ARG A 23 -24.13 20.82 4.39
C ARG A 23 -23.14 21.37 3.35
N GLY A 24 -23.39 21.46 2.05
CA GLY A 24 -24.64 21.59 1.32
C GLY A 24 -24.56 22.88 0.49
N VAL A 25 -24.92 22.78 -0.79
CA VAL A 25 -25.45 23.84 -1.68
C VAL A 25 -24.52 24.42 -2.77
N ARG A 26 -25.13 24.41 -3.97
CA ARG A 26 -24.75 24.84 -5.33
C ARG A 26 -24.75 26.37 -5.54
N ALA A 27 -24.08 26.83 -6.60
CA ALA A 27 -24.61 27.76 -7.63
C ALA A 27 -23.69 27.67 -8.87
N ARG A 28 -24.10 27.20 -10.06
CA ARG A 28 -24.77 27.89 -11.19
C ARG A 28 -24.33 29.35 -11.45
N GLY A 29 -23.79 29.59 -12.64
CA GLY A 29 -23.67 30.89 -13.29
C GLY A 29 -23.14 30.72 -14.72
N ALA A 30 -23.85 31.26 -15.70
CA ALA A 30 -23.71 31.00 -17.13
C ALA A 30 -23.19 32.22 -17.91
N ALA A 31 -22.83 31.95 -19.17
CA ALA A 31 -22.89 32.83 -20.35
C ALA A 31 -21.75 33.85 -20.62
N GLY A 32 -21.32 33.88 -21.89
CA GLY A 32 -20.51 34.94 -22.49
C GLY A 32 -19.69 34.48 -23.70
N ALA A 33 -20.23 34.70 -24.92
CA ALA A 33 -19.63 34.35 -26.21
C ALA A 33 -18.71 35.48 -26.76
N PRO A 34 -18.40 35.56 -28.08
CA PRO A 34 -17.06 35.33 -28.63
C PRO A 34 -16.37 36.59 -29.17
N GLY A 35 -15.03 36.55 -29.28
CA GLY A 35 -14.29 37.46 -30.15
C GLY A 35 -12.98 37.97 -29.55
N ALA A 36 -11.85 37.36 -29.94
CA ALA A 36 -10.54 37.99 -29.84
C ALA A 36 -9.55 37.32 -30.81
N VAL A 37 -9.34 38.00 -31.95
CA VAL A 37 -8.08 38.22 -32.69
C VAL A 37 -6.94 37.23 -32.42
N ARG A 38 -6.57 36.45 -33.44
CA ARG A 38 -5.34 35.65 -33.51
C ARG A 38 -4.13 36.59 -33.74
N PRO A 39 -3.11 36.60 -32.88
CA PRO A 39 -1.80 37.10 -33.27
C PRO A 39 -0.98 35.99 -33.92
N ALA A 40 -0.19 36.41 -34.90
CA ALA A 40 0.75 35.61 -35.65
C ALA A 40 1.78 34.90 -34.75
N GLY A 41 2.24 33.76 -35.26
CA GLY A 41 3.06 32.79 -34.55
C GLY A 41 4.36 33.38 -34.00
N ARG A 42 4.56 33.14 -32.70
CA ARG A 42 5.89 33.07 -32.11
C ARG A 42 6.15 31.59 -31.84
N LEU A 43 7.04 30.97 -32.61
CA LEU A 43 7.55 29.62 -32.31
C LEU A 43 8.26 29.70 -30.95
N ARG A 44 7.52 29.40 -29.88
CA ARG A 44 8.07 29.24 -28.54
C ARG A 44 9.04 28.05 -28.58
N PRO A 45 10.29 28.16 -28.10
CA PRO A 45 11.19 27.03 -27.97
C PRO A 45 10.78 26.18 -26.73
N ALA A 46 9.55 25.66 -26.73
CA ALA A 46 9.02 24.83 -25.65
C ALA A 46 9.60 23.40 -25.66
N GLY A 47 10.29 23.01 -26.75
CA GLY A 47 10.90 21.69 -26.88
C GLY A 47 12.16 21.51 -26.03
N ARG A 48 12.97 22.57 -25.86
CA ARG A 48 14.28 22.44 -25.20
C ARG A 48 14.14 22.25 -23.68
N VAL A 49 13.20 22.94 -23.03
CA VAL A 49 12.95 22.84 -21.56
C VAL A 49 12.32 21.50 -21.17
N ARG A 50 11.34 20.99 -21.95
CA ARG A 50 10.71 19.69 -21.69
C ARG A 50 11.67 18.50 -21.86
N LEU A 51 12.64 18.60 -22.77
CA LEU A 51 13.63 17.55 -22.98
C LEU A 51 14.61 17.49 -21.80
N THR A 52 15.06 18.63 -21.27
CA THR A 52 15.91 18.65 -20.07
C THR A 52 15.17 18.15 -18.83
N GLU A 53 13.91 18.55 -18.62
CA GLU A 53 13.12 18.06 -17.47
C GLU A 53 12.87 16.55 -17.52
N ARG A 54 12.60 15.98 -18.71
CA ARG A 54 12.47 14.52 -18.90
C ARG A 54 13.80 13.79 -18.74
N ALA A 55 14.90 14.37 -19.21
CA ALA A 55 16.23 13.79 -19.04
C ALA A 55 16.68 13.81 -17.57
N LEU A 56 16.45 14.90 -16.85
CA LEU A 56 16.79 15.03 -15.43
C LEU A 56 15.93 14.12 -14.55
N THR A 57 14.63 13.99 -14.83
CA THR A 57 13.76 13.01 -14.13
C THR A 57 14.17 11.57 -14.46
N GLY A 58 14.58 11.28 -15.70
CA GLY A 58 15.12 9.98 -16.09
C GLY A 58 16.43 9.62 -15.39
N VAL A 59 17.39 10.55 -15.33
CA VAL A 59 18.68 10.34 -14.65
C VAL A 59 18.46 10.17 -13.14
N ARG A 60 17.65 11.04 -12.51
CA ARG A 60 17.29 10.90 -11.08
C ARG A 60 16.58 9.58 -10.78
N GLY A 61 15.69 9.14 -11.67
CA GLY A 61 15.04 7.84 -11.58
C GLY A 61 16.01 6.66 -11.66
N ARG A 62 17.03 6.74 -12.53
CA ARG A 62 18.08 5.72 -12.63
C ARG A 62 18.94 5.65 -11.37
N TRP A 63 19.34 6.79 -10.82
CA TRP A 63 20.10 6.83 -9.55
C TRP A 63 19.28 6.30 -8.37
N ALA A 64 17.99 6.66 -8.29
CA ALA A 64 17.10 6.09 -7.28
C ALA A 64 16.99 4.56 -7.44
N GLY A 65 16.85 4.07 -8.68
CA GLY A 65 16.83 2.63 -8.97
C GLY A 65 18.11 1.91 -8.56
N TRP A 66 19.28 2.45 -8.92
CA TRP A 66 20.56 1.91 -8.49
C TRP A 66 20.75 1.98 -6.97
N GLY A 67 20.26 3.05 -6.33
CA GLY A 67 20.26 3.18 -4.87
C GLY A 67 19.45 2.07 -4.20
N LEU A 68 18.26 1.75 -4.73
CA LEU A 68 17.43 0.64 -4.24
C LEU A 68 18.10 -0.72 -4.45
N VAL A 69 18.72 -0.95 -5.61
CA VAL A 69 19.48 -2.19 -5.88
C VAL A 69 20.66 -2.33 -4.92
N ALA A 70 21.42 -1.26 -4.71
CA ALA A 70 22.54 -1.25 -3.79
C ALA A 70 22.10 -1.47 -2.34
N ALA A 71 21.01 -0.83 -1.90
CA ALA A 71 20.44 -1.05 -0.58
C ALA A 71 19.99 -2.52 -0.39
N GLY A 72 19.34 -3.11 -1.41
CA GLY A 72 18.99 -4.53 -1.40
C GLY A 72 20.21 -5.45 -1.33
N ALA A 73 21.26 -5.17 -2.10
CA ALA A 73 22.50 -5.93 -2.05
C ALA A 73 23.20 -5.80 -0.69
N ALA A 74 23.21 -4.61 -0.09
CA ALA A 74 23.80 -4.36 1.23
C ALA A 74 23.05 -5.08 2.37
N LEU A 75 21.75 -5.37 2.19
CA LEU A 75 20.98 -6.15 3.15
C LEU A 75 21.40 -7.63 3.19
N VAL A 76 21.93 -8.19 2.08
CA VAL A 76 22.28 -9.61 2.01
C VAL A 76 23.36 -10.01 3.03
N PRO A 77 24.51 -9.31 3.14
CA PRO A 77 25.49 -9.58 4.19
C PRO A 77 24.90 -9.42 5.61
N TRP A 78 24.07 -8.40 5.82
CA TRP A 78 23.45 -8.17 7.13
C TRP A 78 22.52 -9.31 7.54
N ILE A 79 21.67 -9.79 6.63
CA ILE A 79 20.81 -10.96 6.86
C ILE A 79 21.64 -12.19 7.23
N TRP A 80 22.75 -12.43 6.52
CA TRP A 80 23.64 -13.54 6.83
C TRP A 80 24.23 -13.41 8.25
N THR A 81 24.64 -12.21 8.66
CA THR A 81 25.12 -12.00 10.04
C THR A 81 24.03 -12.24 11.08
N LEU A 82 22.80 -11.77 10.83
CA LEU A 82 21.67 -12.01 11.74
C LEU A 82 21.37 -13.50 11.90
N ALA A 83 21.34 -14.25 10.79
CA ALA A 83 21.05 -15.69 10.82
C ALA A 83 22.05 -16.49 11.67
N ASN A 84 23.31 -16.07 11.73
CA ASN A 84 24.36 -16.74 12.51
C ASN A 84 24.46 -16.27 13.96
N ARG A 85 23.94 -15.08 14.27
CA ARG A 85 24.09 -14.44 15.59
C ARG A 85 22.83 -14.54 16.44
N LEU A 86 21.65 -14.75 15.85
CA LEU A 86 20.39 -14.79 16.60
C LEU A 86 20.25 -16.09 17.40
N PRO A 87 19.93 -16.01 18.70
CA PRO A 87 19.61 -17.18 19.50
C PRO A 87 18.34 -17.87 18.98
N SER A 88 18.30 -19.20 19.06
CA SER A 88 17.14 -20.01 18.65
C SER A 88 15.89 -19.74 19.48
N THR A 89 16.04 -19.21 20.70
CA THR A 89 14.94 -18.86 21.59
C THR A 89 15.20 -17.47 22.18
N THR A 90 14.31 -16.52 21.87
CA THR A 90 14.39 -15.16 22.40
C THR A 90 12.98 -14.72 22.80
N GLN A 91 12.86 -14.13 23.99
CA GLN A 91 11.61 -13.52 24.44
C GLN A 91 11.50 -12.11 23.83
N VAL A 92 10.43 -11.86 23.08
CA VAL A 92 10.23 -10.59 22.37
C VAL A 92 9.29 -9.71 23.20
N SER A 93 9.76 -8.52 23.58
CA SER A 93 8.94 -7.51 24.26
C SER A 93 7.83 -7.00 23.32
N HIS A 94 6.65 -6.67 23.88
CA HIS A 94 5.50 -6.14 23.14
C HIS A 94 4.94 -7.05 22.03
N TRP A 95 5.12 -8.36 22.16
CA TRP A 95 4.64 -9.35 21.19
C TRP A 95 3.19 -9.12 20.76
N GLY A 96 2.24 -9.04 21.71
CA GLY A 96 0.83 -8.80 21.39
C GLY A 96 0.57 -7.46 20.71
N THR A 97 1.33 -6.41 21.04
CA THR A 97 1.19 -5.10 20.39
C THR A 97 1.65 -5.13 18.93
N ALA A 98 2.68 -5.91 18.61
CA ALA A 98 3.14 -6.08 17.23
C ALA A 98 2.06 -6.72 16.35
N TRP A 99 1.38 -7.75 16.86
CA TRP A 99 0.25 -8.38 16.18
C TRP A 99 -0.91 -7.42 15.94
N VAL A 100 -1.37 -6.74 16.99
CA VAL A 100 -2.44 -5.74 16.87
C VAL A 100 -2.05 -4.63 15.89
N GLY A 101 -0.78 -4.23 15.87
CA GLY A 101 -0.26 -3.26 14.90
C GLY A 101 -0.37 -3.73 13.46
N LEU A 102 0.03 -4.98 13.18
CA LEU A 102 -0.08 -5.60 11.85
C LEU A 102 -1.55 -5.70 11.42
N ASP A 103 -2.42 -6.22 12.28
CA ASP A 103 -3.86 -6.33 12.04
C ASP A 103 -4.50 -4.97 11.72
N LEU A 104 -4.14 -3.92 12.47
CA LEU A 104 -4.63 -2.56 12.25
C LEU A 104 -4.19 -2.00 10.90
N MET A 105 -2.92 -2.23 10.50
CA MET A 105 -2.43 -1.81 9.20
C MET A 105 -3.12 -2.57 8.06
N LEU A 106 -3.37 -3.86 8.23
CA LEU A 106 -4.06 -4.72 7.27
C LEU A 106 -5.52 -4.31 7.11
N ALA A 107 -6.23 -4.09 8.23
CA ALA A 107 -7.59 -3.57 8.25
C ALA A 107 -7.68 -2.19 7.58
N ALA A 108 -6.77 -1.27 7.90
CA ALA A 108 -6.71 0.04 7.27
C ALA A 108 -6.43 -0.05 5.76
N GLY A 109 -5.54 -0.96 5.34
CA GLY A 109 -5.25 -1.26 3.93
C GLY A 109 -6.47 -1.75 3.17
N LEU A 110 -7.19 -2.74 3.72
CA LEU A 110 -8.42 -3.27 3.12
C LEU A 110 -9.53 -2.22 3.07
N MET A 111 -9.77 -1.49 4.17
CA MET A 111 -10.79 -0.44 4.22
C MET A 111 -10.49 0.70 3.24
N SER A 112 -9.24 1.17 3.18
CA SER A 112 -8.84 2.23 2.26
C SER A 112 -8.94 1.77 0.80
N THR A 113 -8.50 0.54 0.50
CA THR A 113 -8.63 -0.06 -0.83
C THR A 113 -10.09 -0.19 -1.24
N GLY A 114 -10.94 -0.77 -0.40
CA GLY A 114 -12.37 -0.92 -0.67
C GLY A 114 -13.07 0.43 -0.85
N ALA A 115 -12.76 1.42 -0.02
CA ALA A 115 -13.31 2.77 -0.13
C ALA A 115 -12.91 3.45 -1.45
N LEU A 116 -11.63 3.36 -1.85
CA LEU A 116 -11.14 3.96 -3.10
C LEU A 116 -11.70 3.25 -4.34
N VAL A 117 -11.80 1.91 -4.32
CA VAL A 117 -12.45 1.13 -5.39
C VAL A 117 -13.91 1.55 -5.55
N THR A 118 -14.65 1.68 -4.44
CA THR A 118 -16.06 2.09 -4.44
C THR A 118 -16.23 3.52 -5.00
N ARG A 119 -15.27 4.40 -4.72
CA ARG A 119 -15.23 5.78 -5.23
C ARG A 119 -14.69 5.88 -6.67
N ARG A 120 -14.24 4.78 -7.28
CA ARG A 120 -13.55 4.73 -8.58
C ARG A 120 -12.32 5.66 -8.64
N ASP A 121 -11.62 5.81 -7.52
CA ASP A 121 -10.42 6.64 -7.42
C ASP A 121 -9.19 5.85 -7.90
N ALA A 122 -8.42 6.40 -8.84
CA ALA A 122 -7.22 5.78 -9.40
C ALA A 122 -6.14 5.43 -8.35
N ARG A 123 -6.18 6.05 -7.16
CA ARG A 123 -5.26 5.75 -6.05
C ARG A 123 -5.47 4.37 -5.44
N HIS A 124 -6.57 3.68 -5.74
CA HIS A 124 -6.82 2.32 -5.23
C HIS A 124 -5.69 1.35 -5.56
N GLY A 125 -4.94 1.59 -6.64
CA GLY A 125 -3.83 0.72 -7.03
C GLY A 125 -2.69 0.70 -6.02
N LEU A 126 -2.39 1.86 -5.42
CA LEU A 126 -1.34 1.99 -4.42
C LEU A 126 -1.72 1.30 -3.11
N THR A 127 -2.93 1.56 -2.62
CA THR A 127 -3.41 0.94 -1.37
C THR A 127 -3.58 -0.57 -1.56
N ALA A 128 -4.04 -1.02 -2.74
CA ALA A 128 -4.16 -2.44 -3.04
C ALA A 128 -2.80 -3.13 -3.09
N ALA A 129 -1.77 -2.52 -3.69
CA ALA A 129 -0.41 -3.06 -3.70
C ALA A 129 0.17 -3.18 -2.28
N ALA A 130 0.01 -2.14 -1.47
CA ALA A 130 0.46 -2.15 -0.08
C ALA A 130 -0.28 -3.21 0.75
N THR A 131 -1.60 -3.33 0.57
CA THR A 131 -2.43 -4.32 1.27
C THR A 131 -2.05 -5.75 0.87
N ALA A 132 -1.76 -6.00 -0.41
CA ALA A 132 -1.29 -7.30 -0.88
C ALA A 132 0.04 -7.70 -0.23
N ALA A 133 0.98 -6.77 -0.11
CA ALA A 133 2.25 -7.00 0.57
C ALA A 133 2.05 -7.27 2.08
N LEU A 134 1.14 -6.55 2.74
CA LEU A 134 0.80 -6.78 4.15
C LEU A 134 0.17 -8.17 4.36
N LEU A 135 -0.77 -8.59 3.50
CA LEU A 135 -1.39 -9.92 3.58
C LEU A 135 -0.38 -11.06 3.36
N LEU A 136 0.60 -10.87 2.46
CA LEU A 136 1.66 -11.86 2.28
C LEU A 136 2.57 -11.94 3.51
N MET A 137 2.89 -10.80 4.12
CA MET A 137 3.65 -10.76 5.37
C MET A 137 2.88 -11.40 6.52
N ASP A 138 1.59 -11.14 6.62
CA ASP A 138 0.68 -11.72 7.62
C ASP A 138 0.66 -13.25 7.52
N ALA A 139 0.43 -13.80 6.31
CA ALA A 139 0.46 -15.24 6.07
C ALA A 139 1.80 -15.90 6.40
N TRP A 140 2.90 -15.24 6.05
CA TRP A 140 4.22 -15.70 6.44
C TRP A 140 4.38 -15.71 7.96
N PHE A 141 3.90 -14.66 8.65
CA PHE A 141 4.03 -14.52 10.09
C PHE A 141 3.17 -15.54 10.85
N ASP A 142 1.91 -15.75 10.44
CA ASP A 142 1.00 -16.77 11.00
C ASP A 142 1.65 -18.17 10.92
N VAL A 143 2.22 -18.53 9.77
CA VAL A 143 2.87 -19.85 9.59
C VAL A 143 4.15 -20.00 10.41
N MET A 144 4.98 -18.96 10.48
CA MET A 144 6.27 -19.00 11.19
C MET A 144 6.13 -18.97 12.70
N THR A 145 5.03 -18.43 13.22
CA THR A 145 4.79 -18.28 14.67
C THR A 145 3.89 -19.36 15.24
N ALA A 146 3.22 -20.15 14.39
CA ALA A 146 2.36 -21.26 14.80
C ALA A 146 3.14 -22.38 15.53
N ALA A 147 2.57 -22.85 16.64
CA ALA A 147 3.08 -24.04 17.33
C ALA A 147 2.95 -25.30 16.47
N SER A 148 3.71 -26.34 16.80
CA SER A 148 3.69 -27.61 16.07
C SER A 148 2.34 -28.33 16.17
N GLY A 149 2.06 -29.20 15.19
CA GLY A 149 0.84 -30.01 15.18
C GLY A 149 -0.36 -29.26 14.60
N ALA A 150 -1.48 -29.26 15.32
CA ALA A 150 -2.76 -28.77 14.81
C ALA A 150 -2.75 -27.27 14.48
N GLU A 151 -2.09 -26.44 15.30
CA GLU A 151 -2.02 -24.99 15.08
C GLU A 151 -1.31 -24.64 13.76
N ARG A 152 -0.19 -25.31 13.47
CA ARG A 152 0.50 -25.20 12.18
C ARG A 152 -0.40 -25.53 11.00
N VAL A 153 -1.20 -26.59 11.11
CA VAL A 153 -2.14 -26.99 10.04
C VAL A 153 -3.20 -25.92 9.83
N VAL A 154 -3.74 -25.34 10.91
CA VAL A 154 -4.73 -24.27 10.80
C VAL A 154 -4.10 -23.00 10.21
N ALA A 155 -2.92 -22.60 10.67
CA ALA A 155 -2.19 -21.44 10.14
C ALA A 155 -1.92 -21.59 8.64
N VAL A 156 -1.41 -22.74 8.19
CA VAL A 156 -1.20 -23.02 6.76
C VAL A 156 -2.52 -23.02 5.99
N SER A 157 -3.58 -23.58 6.57
CA SER A 157 -4.90 -23.63 5.92
C SER A 157 -5.48 -22.23 5.74
N LEU A 158 -5.34 -21.33 6.72
CA LEU A 158 -5.76 -19.94 6.61
C LEU A 158 -4.89 -19.14 5.64
N ALA A 159 -3.57 -19.33 5.68
CA ALA A 159 -2.65 -18.70 4.75
C ALA A 159 -3.03 -19.03 3.30
N VAL A 160 -3.23 -20.30 2.99
CA VAL A 160 -3.58 -20.76 1.63
C VAL A 160 -5.04 -20.47 1.27
N GLY A 161 -5.95 -20.58 2.24
CA GLY A 161 -7.39 -20.48 1.99
C GLY A 161 -7.96 -19.06 2.02
N ALA A 162 -7.31 -18.12 2.72
CA ALA A 162 -7.84 -16.78 2.93
C ALA A 162 -6.81 -15.68 2.60
N GLU A 163 -5.65 -15.70 3.23
CA GLU A 163 -4.69 -14.58 3.16
C GLU A 163 -4.04 -14.46 1.77
N LEU A 164 -3.50 -15.56 1.23
CA LEU A 164 -2.91 -15.58 -0.11
C LEU A 164 -3.94 -15.28 -1.21
N PRO A 165 -5.16 -15.84 -1.21
CA PRO A 165 -6.20 -15.44 -2.16
C PRO A 165 -6.55 -13.96 -2.09
N LEU A 166 -6.66 -13.40 -0.89
CA LEU A 166 -6.96 -11.98 -0.71
C LEU A 166 -5.77 -11.11 -1.16
N ALA A 167 -4.53 -11.53 -0.89
CA ALA A 167 -3.33 -10.87 -1.37
C ALA A 167 -3.29 -10.84 -2.91
N ALA A 168 -3.59 -11.98 -3.55
CA ALA A 168 -3.68 -12.09 -4.99
C ALA A 168 -4.77 -11.19 -5.57
N PHE A 169 -5.94 -11.13 -4.94
CA PHE A 169 -7.02 -10.23 -5.34
C PHE A 169 -6.58 -8.76 -5.28
N CYS A 170 -5.96 -8.33 -4.17
CA CYS A 170 -5.43 -6.98 -4.04
C CYS A 170 -4.31 -6.69 -5.07
N ALA A 171 -3.44 -7.64 -5.35
CA ALA A 171 -2.39 -7.50 -6.37
C ALA A 171 -3.01 -7.33 -7.78
N VAL A 172 -4.05 -8.09 -8.11
CA VAL A 172 -4.78 -7.94 -9.39
C VAL A 172 -5.43 -6.56 -9.49
N LEU A 173 -6.04 -6.04 -8.41
CA LEU A 173 -6.57 -4.68 -8.38
C LEU A 173 -5.47 -3.63 -8.60
N ALA A 174 -4.30 -3.83 -8.01
CA ALA A 174 -3.15 -2.95 -8.18
C ALA A 174 -2.67 -2.92 -9.63
N VAL A 175 -2.48 -4.09 -10.25
CA VAL A 175 -2.06 -4.21 -11.66
C VAL A 175 -3.09 -3.58 -12.59
N ARG A 176 -4.38 -3.84 -12.37
CA ARG A 176 -5.46 -3.24 -13.18
C ARG A 176 -5.49 -1.71 -13.10
N ALA A 177 -5.18 -1.13 -11.94
CA ALA A 177 -5.11 0.33 -11.78
C ALA A 177 -4.05 0.94 -12.73
N VAL A 178 -2.89 0.29 -12.82
CA VAL A 178 -1.79 0.73 -13.67
C VAL A 178 -2.14 0.57 -15.15
N SER A 179 -2.71 -0.57 -15.55
CA SER A 179 -3.11 -0.84 -16.94
C SER A 179 -4.28 0.05 -17.42
N GLY A 180 -5.23 0.36 -16.53
CA GLY A 180 -6.35 1.26 -16.83
C GLY A 180 -5.90 2.70 -17.04
N GLY A 181 -4.93 3.18 -16.25
CA GLY A 181 -4.33 4.50 -16.44
C GLY A 181 -3.58 4.65 -17.77
N ALA A 182 -2.87 3.62 -18.20
CA ALA A 182 -2.19 3.61 -19.50
C ALA A 182 -3.17 3.67 -20.69
N SER A 183 -4.34 3.03 -20.56
CA SER A 183 -5.37 3.03 -21.61
C SER A 183 -6.07 4.38 -21.75
N ALA A 184 -6.21 5.14 -20.66
CA ALA A 184 -6.80 6.47 -20.67
C ALA A 184 -5.86 7.54 -21.26
N ALA A 185 -4.54 7.37 -21.15
CA ALA A 185 -3.55 8.32 -21.68
C ALA A 185 -3.36 8.25 -23.21
N THR A 186 -3.95 7.24 -23.87
CA THR A 186 -3.83 7.01 -25.32
C THR A 186 -5.07 7.50 -26.11
N ARG A 187 -6.12 7.98 -25.43
CA ARG A 187 -7.29 8.65 -26.03
C ARG A 187 -7.19 10.16 -25.87
#